data_AF-A0A7S4JYC6-F1
#
_entry.id   AF-A0A7S4JYC6-F1
#
_cell.length_a   1.000
_cell.length_b   1.000
_cell.length_c   1.000
_cell.angle_alpha   90.00
_cell.angle_beta   90.00
_cell.angle_gamma   90.00
#
_symmetry.space_group_name_H-M   'P 1'
#
loop_
_entity.id
_entity.type
_entity.pdbx_description
1 polymer ?
#
loop_
_entity_poly.entity_id
_entity_poly.type
_entity_poly.pdbx_seq_one_letter_code
_entity_poly.pdbx_strand_id
1 'polypeptide(L)'
;MVTMHDILDAQYEFDKNKDETYLRRAIKPLEILLTSYKRIVVKDSAVNAICYGAKFLIPGLLRFEAGIEVNEVVVLITTKGEAIALGIAQMTSAVMATCSHGVVSKIKRVIMERDTYPRRWGMGPRALMKKQLVKEGKLDKYGRPNEKTPSEWRSAPECFAPSTDENAQKDVIMKAEAGLKEDKEDKKDDDEKESKEDKKKRKKEEKEKKKRSADEAGLDKEKEKKKKKKKDKE
;
A
#
# COMPACT_ATOMS: atom_id res chain seq x y z
N MET A 1 -32.15 15.16 6.53
CA MET A 1 -33.00 13.96 6.46
C MET A 1 -33.45 13.84 5.01
N VAL A 2 -33.38 12.65 4.43
CA VAL A 2 -33.71 12.38 3.02
C VAL A 2 -34.68 11.21 3.01
N THR A 3 -35.68 11.23 2.13
CA THR A 3 -36.70 10.17 2.03
C THR A 3 -36.30 9.11 1.01
N MET A 4 -36.95 7.94 1.04
CA MET A 4 -36.70 6.89 0.05
C MET A 4 -37.06 7.31 -1.38
N HIS A 5 -38.04 8.21 -1.52
CA HIS A 5 -38.42 8.78 -2.82
C HIS A 5 -37.32 9.66 -3.39
N ASP A 6 -36.71 10.51 -2.56
CA ASP A 6 -35.60 11.38 -3.00
C ASP A 6 -34.39 10.56 -3.51
N ILE A 7 -34.13 9.38 -2.94
CA ILE A 7 -33.04 8.50 -3.41
C ILE A 7 -33.38 7.91 -4.78
N LEU A 8 -34.64 7.49 -4.97
CA LEU A 8 -35.11 6.95 -6.25
C LEU A 8 -35.05 8.01 -7.35
N ASP A 9 -35.52 9.23 -7.04
CA ASP A 9 -35.51 10.35 -7.98
C ASP A 9 -34.08 10.78 -8.32
N ALA A 10 -33.20 10.87 -7.32
CA ALA A 10 -31.79 11.20 -7.53
C ALA A 10 -31.06 10.17 -8.40
N GLN A 11 -31.36 8.86 -8.24
CA GLN A 11 -30.79 7.82 -9.09
C GLN A 11 -31.33 7.92 -10.53
N TYR A 12 -32.64 8.15 -10.68
CA TYR A 12 -33.26 8.28 -12.01
C TYR A 12 -32.68 9.48 -12.80
N GLU A 13 -32.51 10.61 -12.14
CA GLU A 13 -31.93 11.82 -12.75
C GLU A 13 -30.48 11.62 -13.17
N PHE A 14 -29.68 10.91 -12.36
CA PHE A 14 -28.33 10.51 -12.73
C PHE A 14 -28.32 9.57 -13.96
N ASP A 15 -29.22 8.60 -14.03
CA ASP A 15 -29.26 7.64 -15.15
C ASP A 15 -29.73 8.28 -16.47
N LYS A 16 -30.65 9.26 -16.40
CA LYS A 16 -31.20 9.94 -17.59
C LYS A 16 -30.35 11.11 -18.07
N ASN A 17 -30.01 12.00 -17.16
CA ASN A 17 -29.41 13.29 -17.48
C ASN A 17 -27.90 13.32 -17.16
N LYS A 18 -27.37 12.30 -16.46
CA LYS A 18 -25.99 12.26 -15.93
C LYS A 18 -25.68 13.44 -15.00
N ASP A 19 -26.70 14.03 -14.40
CA ASP A 19 -26.53 15.06 -13.39
C ASP A 19 -26.31 14.42 -12.02
N GLU A 20 -25.18 14.72 -11.38
CA GLU A 20 -24.78 14.16 -10.08
C GLU A 20 -25.21 15.04 -8.90
N THR A 21 -25.72 16.25 -9.15
CA THR A 21 -25.97 17.24 -8.10
C THR A 21 -26.97 16.76 -7.06
N TYR A 22 -28.07 16.14 -7.50
CA TYR A 22 -29.10 15.62 -6.59
C TYR A 22 -28.56 14.43 -5.77
N LEU A 23 -27.83 13.53 -6.41
CA LEU A 23 -27.23 12.35 -5.77
C LEU A 23 -26.16 12.73 -4.72
N ARG A 24 -25.29 13.70 -5.04
CA ARG A 24 -24.27 14.24 -4.11
C ARG A 24 -24.88 15.01 -2.95
N ARG A 25 -26.10 15.54 -3.10
CA ARG A 25 -26.84 16.17 -2.00
C ARG A 25 -27.44 15.12 -1.06
N ALA A 26 -27.99 14.04 -1.61
CA ALA A 26 -28.61 12.95 -0.87
C ALA A 26 -27.58 12.11 -0.09
N ILE A 27 -26.48 11.70 -0.74
CA ILE A 27 -25.43 10.88 -0.16
C ILE A 27 -24.39 11.79 0.52
N LYS A 28 -24.24 11.62 1.83
CA LYS A 28 -23.29 12.38 2.64
C LYS A 28 -21.99 11.60 2.85
N PRO A 29 -20.83 12.28 2.85
CA PRO A 29 -19.54 11.64 3.13
C PRO A 29 -19.49 11.10 4.57
N LEU A 30 -18.76 9.99 4.75
CA LEU A 30 -18.67 9.27 6.03
C LEU A 30 -18.03 10.10 7.15
N GLU A 31 -17.24 11.11 6.80
CA GLU A 31 -16.58 12.05 7.70
C GLU A 31 -17.58 12.78 8.61
N ILE A 32 -18.82 12.98 8.16
CA ILE A 32 -19.85 13.67 8.95
C ILE A 32 -20.18 12.90 10.23
N LEU A 33 -20.11 11.57 10.20
CA LEU A 33 -20.34 10.71 11.38
C LEU A 33 -19.20 10.79 12.41
N LEU A 34 -18.03 11.27 12.00
CA LEU A 34 -16.81 11.29 12.79
C LEU A 34 -16.53 12.66 13.42
N THR A 35 -17.42 13.63 13.22
CA THR A 35 -17.29 15.01 13.71
C THR A 35 -17.27 15.15 15.23
N SER A 36 -17.81 14.17 15.96
CA SER A 36 -17.85 14.17 17.43
C SER A 36 -16.53 13.79 18.09
N TYR A 37 -15.61 13.15 17.38
CA TYR A 37 -14.34 12.68 17.93
C TYR A 37 -13.22 13.71 17.77
N LYS A 38 -12.26 13.67 18.70
CA LYS A 38 -11.04 14.49 18.61
C LYS A 38 -10.17 14.05 17.44
N ARG A 39 -9.59 15.02 16.75
CA ARG A 39 -8.87 14.84 15.49
C ARG A 39 -7.36 14.89 15.69
N ILE A 40 -6.68 14.01 14.97
CA ILE A 40 -5.22 14.00 14.86
C ILE A 40 -4.87 14.03 13.37
N VAL A 41 -4.14 15.06 12.95
CA VAL A 41 -3.69 15.23 11.57
C VAL A 41 -2.39 14.48 11.37
N VAL A 42 -2.42 13.57 10.40
CA VAL A 42 -1.32 12.68 10.04
C VAL A 42 -0.54 13.25 8.87
N LYS A 43 0.79 13.12 8.90
CA LYS A 43 1.66 13.41 7.75
C LYS A 43 1.40 12.40 6.62
N ASP A 44 1.23 12.89 5.39
CA ASP A 44 0.91 12.07 4.20
C ASP A 44 1.81 10.83 4.03
N SER A 45 3.08 10.91 4.43
CA SER A 45 4.03 9.79 4.38
C SER A 45 3.68 8.62 5.29
N ALA A 46 2.92 8.86 6.36
CA ALA A 46 2.53 7.86 7.35
C ALA A 46 1.13 7.27 7.07
N VAL A 47 0.34 7.87 6.18
CA VAL A 47 -1.05 7.48 5.93
C VAL A 47 -1.16 6.01 5.50
N ASN A 48 -0.40 5.60 4.48
CA ASN A 48 -0.52 4.24 3.97
C ASN A 48 -0.08 3.19 5.03
N ALA A 49 0.90 3.50 5.89
CA ALA A 49 1.27 2.61 6.98
C ALA A 49 0.11 2.38 7.96
N ILE A 50 -0.67 3.42 8.26
CA ILE A 50 -1.88 3.33 9.08
C ILE A 50 -2.96 2.50 8.37
N CYS A 51 -3.12 2.63 7.05
CA CYS A 51 -4.06 1.81 6.28
C CYS A 51 -3.73 0.29 6.34
N TYR A 52 -2.46 -0.06 6.54
CA TYR A 52 -2.04 -1.46 6.82
C TYR A 52 -2.22 -1.91 8.27
N GLY A 53 -2.63 -1.01 9.17
CA GLY A 53 -2.80 -1.32 10.60
C GLY A 53 -1.55 -1.08 11.45
N ALA A 54 -0.54 -0.35 10.95
CA ALA A 54 0.62 -0.02 11.77
C ALA A 54 0.27 0.95 12.91
N LYS A 55 0.93 0.83 14.06
CA LYS A 55 0.76 1.79 15.17
C LYS A 55 1.16 3.20 14.72
N PHE A 56 0.42 4.21 15.18
CA PHE A 56 0.72 5.59 14.84
C PHE A 56 1.80 6.15 15.78
N LEU A 57 2.88 6.68 15.22
CA LEU A 57 4.06 7.14 15.95
C LEU A 57 4.24 8.66 15.82
N ILE A 58 4.96 9.27 16.77
CA ILE A 58 5.22 10.72 16.82
C ILE A 58 5.81 11.30 15.50
N PRO A 59 6.75 10.64 14.79
CA PRO A 59 7.28 11.19 13.53
C PRO A 59 6.23 11.39 12.42
N GLY A 60 5.07 10.72 12.53
CA GLY A 60 3.94 10.87 11.63
C GLY A 60 2.91 11.92 12.07
N LEU A 61 3.08 12.52 13.25
CA LEU A 61 2.18 13.54 13.81
C LEU A 61 2.45 14.90 13.17
N LEU A 62 1.42 15.51 12.61
CA LEU A 62 1.50 16.86 12.06
C LEU A 62 0.82 17.87 13.01
N ARG A 63 -0.44 17.59 13.39
CA ARG A 63 -1.23 18.42 14.30
C ARG A 63 -2.12 17.53 15.16
N PHE A 64 -2.48 18.00 16.33
CA PHE A 64 -3.39 17.32 17.25
C PHE A 64 -4.36 18.32 17.85
N GLU A 65 -5.54 17.84 18.23
CA GLU A 65 -6.52 18.62 18.97
C GLU A 65 -6.16 18.69 20.47
N ALA A 66 -6.58 19.76 21.13
CA ALA A 66 -6.34 19.94 22.56
C ALA A 66 -7.26 19.02 23.40
N GLY A 67 -6.79 18.67 24.59
CA GLY A 67 -7.56 17.91 25.57
C GLY A 67 -7.70 16.42 25.26
N ILE A 68 -6.85 15.82 24.42
CA ILE A 68 -6.84 14.38 24.19
C ILE A 68 -6.34 13.69 25.46
N GLU A 69 -7.12 12.74 25.97
CA GLU A 69 -6.76 11.90 27.11
C GLU A 69 -6.28 10.51 26.68
N VAL A 70 -5.60 9.82 27.60
CA VAL A 70 -5.15 8.43 27.35
C VAL A 70 -6.37 7.51 27.28
N ASN A 71 -6.35 6.58 26.33
CA ASN A 71 -7.42 5.62 26.04
C ASN A 71 -8.71 6.22 25.45
N GLU A 72 -8.71 7.50 25.10
CA GLU A 72 -9.81 8.12 24.37
C GLU A 72 -9.83 7.67 22.90
N VAL A 73 -11.02 7.62 22.30
CA VAL A 73 -11.20 7.34 20.88
C VAL A 73 -10.98 8.61 20.07
N VAL A 74 -10.03 8.56 19.14
CA VAL A 74 -9.63 9.67 18.28
C VAL A 74 -9.73 9.28 16.81
N VAL A 75 -9.98 10.27 15.95
CA VAL A 75 -9.99 10.11 14.49
C VAL A 75 -8.65 10.59 13.93
N LEU A 76 -8.01 9.73 13.14
CA LEU A 76 -6.84 10.06 12.35
C LEU A 76 -7.30 10.59 11.00
N ILE A 77 -6.91 11.83 10.66
CA ILE A 77 -7.28 12.49 9.41
C ILE A 77 -6.05 12.87 8.58
N THR A 78 -6.21 12.94 7.27
CA THR A 78 -5.20 13.52 6.37
C THR A 78 -5.23 15.05 6.43
N THR A 79 -4.25 15.70 5.81
CA THR A 79 -4.24 17.16 5.61
C THR A 79 -5.42 17.67 4.78
N LYS A 80 -6.00 16.80 3.94
CA LYS A 80 -7.20 17.07 3.14
C LYS A 80 -8.51 16.92 3.92
N GLY A 81 -8.45 16.38 5.14
CA GLY A 81 -9.63 16.09 5.95
C GLY A 81 -10.30 14.76 5.66
N GLU A 82 -9.63 13.84 4.96
CA GLU A 82 -10.12 12.48 4.72
C GLU A 82 -9.95 11.65 6.01
N ALA A 83 -10.95 10.83 6.37
CA ALA A 83 -10.85 9.95 7.53
C ALA A 83 -10.00 8.71 7.22
N ILE A 84 -8.86 8.57 7.90
CA ILE A 84 -7.95 7.42 7.70
C ILE A 84 -8.42 6.23 8.53
N ALA A 85 -8.50 6.44 9.85
CA ALA A 85 -8.77 5.39 10.82
C ALA A 85 -9.25 5.96 12.16
N LEU A 86 -9.96 5.14 12.91
CA LEU A 86 -10.21 5.34 14.33
C LEU A 86 -9.09 4.70 15.14
N GLY A 87 -8.60 5.44 16.13
CA GLY A 87 -7.55 5.00 17.03
C GLY A 87 -7.90 5.23 18.50
N ILE A 88 -7.20 4.52 19.37
CA ILE A 88 -7.22 4.72 20.81
C ILE A 88 -5.93 5.45 21.17
N ALA A 89 -6.05 6.68 21.69
CA ALA A 89 -4.91 7.48 22.10
C ALA A 89 -4.11 6.76 23.20
N GLN A 90 -2.78 6.81 23.11
CA GLN A 90 -1.86 6.26 24.12
C GLN A 90 -1.09 7.36 24.85
N MET A 91 -1.20 8.60 24.39
CA MET A 91 -0.55 9.78 24.96
C MET A 91 -1.59 10.88 25.15
N THR A 92 -1.35 11.76 26.12
CA THR A 92 -2.15 12.99 26.28
C THR A 92 -1.63 14.08 25.36
N SER A 93 -2.43 15.13 25.09
CA SER A 93 -2.00 16.28 24.27
C SER A 93 -0.71 16.94 24.79
N ALA A 94 -0.51 17.00 26.11
CA ALA A 94 0.71 17.56 26.70
C ALA A 94 1.95 16.72 26.36
N VAL A 95 1.82 15.40 26.47
CA VAL A 95 2.89 14.44 26.15
C VAL A 95 3.21 14.45 24.66
N MET A 96 2.18 14.54 23.80
CA MET A 96 2.36 14.65 22.34
C MET A 96 3.17 15.90 21.94
N ALA A 97 3.07 17.00 22.72
CA ALA A 97 3.82 18.22 22.45
C ALA A 97 5.31 18.13 22.88
N THR A 98 5.61 17.41 23.95
CA THR A 98 6.96 17.36 24.54
C THR A 98 7.81 16.20 24.05
N CYS A 99 7.18 15.07 23.72
CA CYS A 99 7.91 13.83 23.43
C CYS A 99 8.49 13.81 22.00
N SER A 100 9.74 13.38 21.88
CA SER A 100 10.43 13.19 20.60
C SER A 100 10.17 11.81 19.96
N HIS A 101 9.75 10.83 20.76
CA HIS A 101 9.57 9.44 20.34
C HIS A 101 8.40 8.80 21.09
N GLY A 102 7.80 7.79 20.45
CA GLY A 102 6.78 6.95 21.05
C GLY A 102 5.53 6.76 20.19
N VAL A 103 4.56 6.04 20.75
CA VAL A 103 3.32 5.65 20.09
C VAL A 103 2.22 6.63 20.48
N VAL A 104 1.67 7.33 19.50
CA VAL A 104 0.60 8.32 19.70
C VAL A 104 -0.75 7.62 19.84
N SER A 105 -1.04 6.67 18.95
CA SER A 105 -2.34 5.99 18.92
C SER A 105 -2.22 4.55 18.42
N LYS A 106 -3.01 3.65 19.02
CA LYS A 106 -3.23 2.28 18.54
C LYS A 106 -4.47 2.26 17.66
N ILE A 107 -4.37 1.67 16.48
CA ILE A 107 -5.52 1.60 15.56
C ILE A 107 -6.59 0.68 16.13
N LYS A 108 -7.84 1.17 16.11
CA LYS A 108 -9.05 0.39 16.43
C LYS A 108 -9.74 -0.10 15.16
N ARG A 109 -9.93 0.78 14.17
CA ARG A 109 -10.55 0.43 12.88
C ARG A 109 -10.02 1.30 11.76
N VAL A 110 -9.55 0.67 10.67
CA VAL A 110 -9.14 1.36 9.44
C VAL A 110 -10.37 1.58 8.56
N ILE A 111 -10.46 2.77 7.97
CA ILE A 111 -11.57 3.20 7.11
C ILE A 111 -11.08 3.39 5.68
N MET A 112 -9.96 4.09 5.51
CA MET A 112 -9.37 4.40 4.21
C MET A 112 -8.81 3.14 3.53
N GLU A 113 -8.92 3.11 2.20
CA GLU A 113 -8.37 2.03 1.39
C GLU A 113 -6.83 1.98 1.44
N ARG A 114 -6.29 0.80 1.13
CA ARG A 114 -4.83 0.60 1.04
C ARG A 114 -4.33 1.17 -0.28
N ASP A 115 -3.12 1.72 -0.27
CA ASP A 115 -2.44 2.26 -1.45
C ASP A 115 -3.06 3.50 -2.11
N THR A 116 -4.04 4.16 -1.46
CA THR A 116 -4.48 5.52 -1.85
C THR A 116 -3.35 6.54 -1.77
N TYR A 117 -2.43 6.35 -0.82
CA TYR A 117 -1.19 7.12 -0.68
C TYR A 117 0.03 6.24 -0.95
N PRO A 118 1.11 6.77 -1.57
CA PRO A 118 2.29 5.96 -1.90
C PRO A 118 2.99 5.46 -0.63
N ARG A 119 3.52 4.23 -0.69
CA ARG A 119 4.29 3.63 0.41
C ARG A 119 5.63 4.35 0.54
N ARG A 120 5.91 4.91 1.73
CA ARG A 120 7.18 5.61 2.04
C ARG A 120 8.06 4.92 3.09
N TRP A 121 7.71 3.71 3.52
CA TRP A 121 8.55 2.95 4.44
C TRP A 121 9.92 2.59 3.82
N GLY A 122 10.99 2.60 4.61
CA GLY A 122 12.32 2.19 4.13
C GLY A 122 12.97 3.09 3.05
N MET A 123 12.45 4.31 2.85
CA MET A 123 13.05 5.36 2.01
C MET A 123 13.71 6.49 2.83
N GLY A 124 13.97 6.26 4.12
CA GLY A 124 14.69 7.21 4.95
C GLY A 124 16.18 7.32 4.54
N PRO A 125 16.86 8.45 4.84
CA PRO A 125 18.26 8.67 4.45
C PRO A 125 19.19 7.53 4.87
N ARG A 126 19.05 7.03 6.10
CA ARG A 126 19.84 5.89 6.60
C ARG A 126 19.53 4.58 5.88
N ALA A 127 18.28 4.34 5.51
CA ALA A 127 17.88 3.13 4.78
C ALA A 127 18.39 3.17 3.33
N LEU A 128 18.42 4.36 2.71
CA LEU A 128 19.03 4.58 1.40
C LEU A 128 20.55 4.38 1.46
N MET A 129 21.24 5.00 2.42
CA MET A 129 22.67 4.79 2.65
C MET A 129 23.00 3.31 2.89
N LYS A 130 22.19 2.60 3.69
CA LYS A 130 22.35 1.14 3.90
C LYS A 130 22.31 0.39 2.57
N LYS A 131 21.30 0.67 1.74
CA LYS A 131 21.15 0.02 0.43
C LYS A 131 22.31 0.34 -0.50
N GLN A 132 22.81 1.58 -0.50
CA GLN A 132 23.99 1.99 -1.26
C GLN A 132 25.24 1.24 -0.80
N LEU A 133 25.51 1.18 0.50
CA LEU A 133 26.66 0.45 1.04
C LEU A 133 26.61 -1.06 0.78
N VAL A 134 25.39 -1.64 0.73
CA VAL A 134 25.19 -3.04 0.31
C VAL A 134 25.45 -3.19 -1.20
N LYS A 135 24.97 -2.27 -2.04
CA LYS A 135 25.29 -2.25 -3.49
C LYS A 135 26.82 -2.12 -3.72
N GLU A 136 27.50 -1.31 -2.92
CA GLU A 136 28.97 -1.12 -2.97
C GLU A 136 29.76 -2.29 -2.38
N GLY A 137 29.10 -3.30 -1.79
CA GLY A 137 29.76 -4.46 -1.16
C GLY A 137 30.55 -4.12 0.12
N LYS A 138 30.37 -2.91 0.67
CA LYS A 138 30.95 -2.51 1.97
C LYS A 138 30.19 -3.14 3.13
N LEU A 139 28.91 -3.45 2.93
CA LEU A 139 28.06 -4.21 3.84
C LEU A 139 27.70 -5.58 3.24
N ASP A 140 27.40 -6.55 4.10
CA ASP A 140 26.92 -7.87 3.68
C ASP A 140 25.50 -7.81 3.04
N LYS A 141 25.05 -8.89 2.37
CA LYS A 141 23.71 -9.00 1.75
C LYS A 141 22.56 -8.71 2.73
N TYR A 142 22.74 -9.04 4.01
CA TYR A 142 21.79 -8.79 5.09
C TYR A 142 22.01 -7.44 5.79
N GLY A 143 23.02 -6.68 5.36
CA GLY A 143 23.37 -5.37 5.88
C GLY A 143 24.00 -5.40 7.27
N ARG A 144 24.79 -6.45 7.55
CA ARG A 144 25.64 -6.55 8.76
C ARG A 144 27.01 -5.89 8.50
N PRO A 145 27.66 -5.32 9.53
CA PRO A 145 28.97 -4.71 9.37
C PRO A 145 30.07 -5.74 9.10
N ASN A 146 30.82 -5.52 8.02
CA ASN A 146 32.06 -6.25 7.71
C ASN A 146 33.28 -5.35 7.98
N GLU A 147 34.49 -5.87 7.81
CA GLU A 147 35.75 -5.13 8.02
C GLU A 147 35.81 -3.83 7.19
N LYS A 148 35.28 -3.86 5.97
CA LYS A 148 35.24 -2.74 5.01
C LYS A 148 34.18 -1.67 5.32
N THR A 149 33.47 -1.76 6.44
CA THR A 149 32.45 -0.77 6.78
C THR A 149 33.06 0.53 7.30
N PRO A 150 32.63 1.69 6.79
CA PRO A 150 33.06 2.99 7.32
C PRO A 150 32.76 3.12 8.81
N SER A 151 33.68 3.75 9.55
CA SER A 151 33.52 4.04 10.99
C SER A 151 32.26 4.89 11.28
N GLU A 152 31.90 5.78 10.35
CA GLU A 152 30.67 6.58 10.39
C GLU A 152 29.40 5.72 10.47
N TRP A 153 29.34 4.62 9.71
CA TRP A 153 28.20 3.70 9.70
C TRP A 153 28.05 2.95 11.03
N ARG A 154 29.17 2.62 11.68
CA ARG A 154 29.19 1.94 12.99
C ARG A 154 28.83 2.88 14.14
N SER A 155 29.17 4.16 14.03
CA SER A 155 29.05 5.15 15.11
C SER A 155 27.69 5.86 15.15
N ALA A 156 26.97 5.91 14.02
CA ALA A 156 25.70 6.63 13.96
C ALA A 156 24.59 5.88 14.73
N PRO A 157 23.87 6.52 15.68
CA PRO A 157 22.81 5.88 16.46
C PRO A 157 21.65 5.37 15.59
N GLU A 158 21.00 4.28 16.00
CA GLU A 158 19.94 3.59 15.24
C GLU A 158 18.76 4.50 14.85
N CYS A 159 18.57 5.59 15.58
CA CYS A 159 17.54 6.60 15.37
C CYS A 159 18.20 7.97 15.08
N PHE A 160 18.44 8.26 13.80
CA PHE A 160 18.79 9.61 13.38
C PHE A 160 17.52 10.47 13.36
N ALA A 161 17.36 11.34 14.35
CA ALA A 161 16.48 12.50 14.19
C ALA A 161 17.08 13.36 13.06
N PRO A 162 16.29 13.81 12.07
CA PRO A 162 16.83 14.65 11.00
C PRO A 162 17.43 15.92 11.61
N SER A 163 18.69 16.19 11.32
CA SER A 163 19.29 17.51 11.54
C SER A 163 18.52 18.55 10.73
N THR A 164 18.38 19.75 11.28
CA THR A 164 17.53 20.86 10.86
C THR A 164 17.86 21.49 9.49
N ASP A 165 18.83 20.96 8.75
CA ASP A 165 19.24 21.54 7.46
C ASP A 165 18.43 20.94 6.31
N GLU A 166 17.38 21.64 5.90
CA GLU A 166 16.50 21.24 4.81
C GLU A 166 17.20 21.15 3.44
N ASN A 167 18.29 21.89 3.23
CA ASN A 167 19.00 21.93 1.94
C ASN A 167 19.84 20.66 1.69
N ALA A 168 20.56 20.16 2.69
CA ALA A 168 21.31 18.91 2.57
C ALA A 168 20.38 17.70 2.37
N GLN A 169 19.17 17.75 2.93
CA GLN A 169 18.16 16.72 2.73
C GLN A 169 17.60 16.73 1.31
N LYS A 170 17.34 17.91 0.72
CA LYS A 170 16.83 18.03 -0.66
C LYS A 170 17.85 17.53 -1.69
N ASP A 171 19.14 17.78 -1.50
CA ASP A 171 20.19 17.33 -2.44
C ASP A 171 20.39 15.81 -2.42
N VAL A 172 20.30 15.18 -1.24
CA VAL A 172 20.40 13.72 -1.10
C VAL A 172 19.13 13.04 -1.64
N ILE A 173 17.95 13.64 -1.43
CA ILE A 173 16.68 13.12 -1.96
C ILE A 173 16.61 13.26 -3.49
N MET A 174 17.03 14.40 -4.06
CA MET A 174 17.05 14.61 -5.51
C MET A 174 18.03 13.67 -6.22
N LYS A 175 19.23 13.43 -5.67
CA LYS A 175 20.18 12.46 -6.23
C LYS A 175 19.69 11.01 -6.10
N ALA A 176 18.95 10.68 -5.03
CA ALA A 176 18.35 9.37 -4.87
C ALA A 176 17.13 9.13 -5.79
N GLU A 177 16.33 10.15 -6.06
CA GLU A 177 15.19 10.08 -7.00
C GLU A 177 15.64 9.96 -8.46
N ALA A 178 16.78 10.54 -8.83
CA ALA A 178 17.40 10.37 -10.15
C ALA A 178 17.87 8.93 -10.38
N GLY A 179 18.59 8.34 -9.41
CA GLY A 179 19.03 6.94 -9.50
C GLY A 179 17.89 5.91 -9.42
N LEU A 180 16.73 6.28 -8.84
CA LEU A 180 15.54 5.42 -8.84
C LEU A 180 14.72 5.48 -10.14
N LYS A 181 14.92 6.49 -11.00
CA LYS A 181 14.28 6.54 -12.32
C LYS A 181 14.96 5.57 -13.29
N GLU A 182 16.29 5.46 -13.23
CA GLU A 182 17.06 4.45 -13.96
C GLU A 182 16.73 3.02 -13.46
N ASP A 183 16.76 2.78 -12.14
CA ASP A 183 16.37 1.48 -11.54
C ASP A 183 14.88 1.10 -11.81
N LYS A 184 14.00 2.05 -12.18
CA LYS A 184 12.58 1.80 -12.54
C LYS A 184 12.38 1.50 -14.02
N GLU A 185 13.24 2.03 -14.90
CA GLU A 185 13.21 1.70 -16.33
C GLU A 185 13.80 0.30 -16.54
N ASP A 186 14.93 -0.01 -15.90
CA ASP A 186 15.56 -1.34 -15.98
C ASP A 186 14.68 -2.46 -15.38
N LYS A 187 13.99 -2.20 -14.26
CA LYS A 187 13.06 -3.19 -13.67
C LYS A 187 11.77 -3.37 -14.45
N LYS A 188 11.29 -2.35 -15.16
CA LYS A 188 10.10 -2.48 -16.01
C LYS A 188 10.37 -3.37 -17.22
N ASP A 189 11.57 -3.29 -17.78
CA ASP A 189 11.98 -4.10 -18.93
C ASP A 189 12.23 -5.57 -18.57
N ASP A 190 12.70 -5.86 -17.35
CA ASP A 190 12.87 -7.23 -16.86
C ASP A 190 11.53 -7.88 -16.40
N ASP A 191 10.66 -7.16 -15.67
CA ASP A 191 9.33 -7.68 -15.28
C ASP A 191 8.41 -7.92 -16.50
N GLU A 192 8.52 -7.11 -17.56
CA GLU A 192 7.78 -7.34 -18.82
C GLU A 192 8.30 -8.53 -19.62
N LYS A 193 9.60 -8.85 -19.56
CA LYS A 193 10.18 -10.01 -20.23
C LYS A 193 9.85 -11.31 -19.49
N GLU A 194 10.00 -11.35 -18.17
CA GLU A 194 9.65 -12.52 -17.35
C GLU A 194 8.15 -12.85 -17.45
N SER A 195 7.27 -11.83 -17.39
CA SER A 195 5.82 -12.03 -17.51
C SER A 195 5.36 -12.49 -18.90
N LYS A 196 6.06 -12.10 -19.98
CA LYS A 196 5.78 -12.59 -21.35
C LYS A 196 6.27 -14.03 -21.55
N GLU A 197 7.40 -14.41 -20.96
CA GLU A 197 7.97 -15.74 -21.09
C GLU A 197 7.17 -16.80 -20.32
N ASP A 198 6.73 -16.49 -19.09
CA ASP A 198 5.88 -17.35 -18.28
C ASP A 198 4.48 -17.54 -18.89
N LYS A 199 3.91 -16.49 -19.50
CA LYS A 199 2.61 -16.56 -20.19
C LYS A 199 2.70 -17.41 -21.47
N LYS A 200 3.87 -17.44 -22.13
CA LYS A 200 4.13 -18.27 -23.32
C LYS A 200 4.37 -19.74 -22.94
N LYS A 201 5.06 -20.02 -21.83
CA LYS A 201 5.19 -21.38 -21.27
C LYS A 201 3.84 -21.97 -20.85
N ARG A 202 3.03 -21.21 -20.09
CA ARG A 202 1.69 -21.65 -19.67
C ARG A 202 0.75 -21.94 -20.84
N LYS A 203 0.74 -21.09 -21.89
CA LYS A 203 -0.05 -21.35 -23.11
C LYS A 203 0.43 -22.58 -23.89
N LYS A 204 1.73 -22.89 -23.86
CA LYS A 204 2.29 -24.08 -24.54
C LYS A 204 1.91 -25.36 -23.81
N GLU A 205 1.98 -25.37 -22.47
CA GLU A 205 1.57 -26.51 -21.64
C GLU A 205 0.06 -26.79 -21.71
N GLU A 206 -0.77 -25.74 -21.75
CA GLU A 206 -2.22 -25.89 -21.89
C GLU A 206 -2.62 -26.43 -23.27
N LYS A 207 -1.91 -26.04 -24.32
CA LYS A 207 -2.13 -26.53 -25.70
C LYS A 207 -1.65 -27.97 -25.89
N GLU A 208 -0.58 -28.39 -25.22
CA GLU A 208 -0.13 -29.79 -25.20
C GLU A 208 -1.07 -30.68 -24.39
N LYS A 209 -1.58 -30.22 -23.23
CA LYS A 209 -2.61 -30.95 -22.46
C LYS A 209 -3.90 -31.14 -23.26
N LYS A 210 -4.38 -30.11 -23.96
CA LYS A 210 -5.58 -30.22 -24.82
C LYS A 210 -5.39 -31.17 -26.00
N LYS A 211 -4.19 -31.21 -26.61
CA LYS A 211 -3.89 -32.19 -27.68
C LYS A 211 -3.87 -33.62 -27.15
N ARG A 212 -3.19 -33.87 -26.02
CA ARG A 212 -3.15 -35.20 -25.41
C ARG A 212 -4.54 -35.73 -25.03
N SER A 213 -5.41 -34.88 -24.48
CA SER A 213 -6.80 -35.26 -24.17
C SER A 213 -7.67 -35.54 -25.41
N ALA A 214 -7.37 -34.90 -26.55
CA ALA A 214 -8.11 -35.10 -27.79
C ALA A 214 -7.68 -36.40 -28.51
N ASP A 215 -6.38 -36.72 -28.48
CA ASP A 215 -5.85 -37.98 -29.01
C ASP A 215 -6.34 -39.20 -28.20
N GLU A 216 -6.43 -39.07 -26.86
CA GLU A 216 -6.94 -40.14 -25.99
C GLU A 216 -8.44 -40.40 -26.23
N ALA A 217 -9.25 -39.34 -26.40
CA ALA A 217 -10.67 -39.46 -26.74
C ALA A 217 -10.93 -39.97 -28.17
N GLY A 218 -9.99 -39.75 -29.10
CA GLY A 218 -10.03 -40.29 -30.47
C GLY A 218 -9.77 -41.79 -30.52
N LEU A 219 -8.77 -42.26 -29.76
CA LEU A 219 -8.40 -43.68 -29.67
C LEU A 219 -9.51 -44.52 -29.02
N ASP A 220 -10.23 -43.98 -28.04
CA ASP A 220 -11.33 -44.70 -27.39
C ASP A 220 -12.54 -44.88 -28.34
N LYS A 221 -12.87 -43.84 -29.11
CA LYS A 221 -13.94 -43.89 -30.14
C LYS A 221 -13.61 -44.84 -31.28
N GLU A 222 -12.34 -44.99 -31.65
CA GLU A 222 -11.92 -45.93 -32.69
C GLU A 222 -11.95 -47.38 -32.20
N LYS A 223 -11.61 -47.63 -30.92
CA LYS A 223 -11.75 -48.94 -30.28
C LYS A 223 -13.22 -49.36 -30.12
N GLU A 224 -14.12 -48.43 -29.78
CA GLU A 224 -15.57 -48.69 -29.73
C GLU A 224 -16.15 -49.06 -31.11
N LYS A 225 -15.74 -48.34 -32.17
CA LYS A 225 -16.18 -48.64 -33.55
C LYS A 225 -15.64 -49.99 -34.06
N LYS A 226 -14.41 -50.37 -33.71
CA LYS A 226 -13.85 -51.70 -34.03
C LYS A 226 -14.52 -52.82 -33.25
N LYS A 227 -14.94 -52.59 -32.00
CA LYS A 227 -15.75 -53.55 -31.21
C LYS A 227 -17.15 -53.75 -31.79
N LYS A 228 -17.83 -52.68 -32.24
CA LYS A 228 -19.14 -52.80 -32.93
C LYS A 228 -19.03 -53.56 -34.25
N LYS A 229 -18.04 -53.24 -35.11
CA LYS A 229 -17.83 -53.95 -36.39
C LYS A 229 -17.46 -55.44 -36.26
N LYS A 230 -16.90 -55.87 -35.12
CA LYS A 230 -16.64 -57.29 -34.85
C LYS A 230 -17.87 -58.05 -34.37
N LYS A 231 -18.86 -57.35 -33.78
CA LYS A 231 -20.09 -57.95 -33.25
C LYS A 231 -21.16 -58.16 -34.32
N ASP A 232 -21.09 -57.44 -35.44
CA ASP A 232 -21.99 -57.58 -36.59
C ASP A 232 -21.50 -58.60 -37.64
N LYS A 233 -20.41 -59.33 -37.35
CA LYS A 233 -19.78 -60.29 -38.27
C LYS A 233 -19.68 -61.72 -37.72
N GLU A 234 -20.41 -61.99 -36.65
CA GLU A 234 -20.59 -63.32 -36.02
C GLU A 234 -22.08 -63.62 -35.92
#